data_AF-W9VLI1-F1
#
_entry.id   AF-W9VLI1-F1
#
_cell.length_a   1.000
_cell.length_b   1.000
_cell.length_c   1.000
_cell.angle_alpha   90.00
_cell.angle_beta   90.00
_cell.angle_gamma   90.00
#
_symmetry.space_group_name_H-M   'P 1'
#
loop_
_entity.id
_entity.type
_entity.pdbx_description
1 polymer ?
#
loop_
_entity_poly.entity_id
_entity_poly.type
_entity_poly.pdbx_seq_one_letter_code
_entity_poly.pdbx_strand_id
1 'polypeptide(L)'
;MFSSNQTPSRQQKDTVRNVEATGVFCWQLATYALREAVNITAEQVPYGVDEFDRAGLEKEYSTVLATPVPMVKASPIKFECEYYTTLRLPGNPPMGSADVVVGKVVGIHIDEGVLTDDGKIDVSKTQPIARCGYYDYAVVRETFQMIVPGGTKDTLYGMEGSVRKHKAAREAGRRMGVSAEDEQGPP
;
A
#
# COMPACT_ATOMS: atom_id res chain seq x y z
N MET A 1 -0.52 5.02 -2.02
CA MET A 1 -0.12 6.34 -1.49
C MET A 1 0.19 6.22 -0.01
N PHE A 2 1.08 7.04 0.53
CA PHE A 2 1.29 7.21 1.97
C PHE A 2 1.54 8.68 2.30
N SER A 3 1.34 9.07 3.54
CA SER A 3 1.65 10.42 4.02
C SER A 3 2.71 10.40 5.12
N SER A 4 3.51 11.45 5.18
CA SER A 4 4.50 11.66 6.21
C SER A 4 4.59 13.13 6.59
N ASN A 5 4.47 13.41 7.88
CA ASN A 5 4.81 14.73 8.41
C ASN A 5 6.32 14.95 8.34
N GLN A 6 6.75 16.22 8.32
CA GLN A 6 8.15 16.57 8.58
C GLN A 6 8.52 16.37 10.06
N THR A 7 9.81 16.28 10.34
CA THR A 7 10.36 16.25 11.70
C THR A 7 10.06 17.57 12.44
N PRO A 8 10.16 17.61 13.78
CA PRO A 8 10.07 18.87 14.53
C PRO A 8 11.07 19.94 14.09
N SER A 9 12.21 19.51 13.50
CA SER A 9 13.23 20.37 12.90
C SER A 9 12.94 20.76 11.44
N ARG A 10 11.72 20.53 10.94
CA ARG A 10 11.26 20.82 9.57
C ARG A 10 12.07 20.11 8.48
N GLN A 11 12.55 18.91 8.79
CA GLN A 11 13.21 18.05 7.82
C GLN A 11 12.22 17.02 7.29
N GLN A 12 12.35 16.70 6.01
CA GLN A 12 11.63 15.58 5.40
C GLN A 12 12.06 14.27 6.06
N LYS A 13 11.11 13.35 6.30
CA LYS A 13 11.44 12.01 6.78
C LYS A 13 12.21 11.22 5.73
N ASP A 14 13.04 10.32 6.21
CA ASP A 14 13.94 9.54 5.36
C ASP A 14 13.19 8.64 4.38
N THR A 15 12.02 8.11 4.76
CA THR A 15 11.15 7.40 3.81
C THR A 15 10.86 8.23 2.56
N VAL A 16 10.43 9.49 2.72
CA VAL A 16 10.09 10.34 1.56
C VAL A 16 11.33 10.69 0.76
N ARG A 17 12.44 11.03 1.43
CA ARG A 17 13.74 11.29 0.77
C ARG A 17 14.19 10.10 -0.08
N ASN A 18 14.08 8.89 0.48
CA ASN A 18 14.49 7.66 -0.18
C ASN A 18 13.60 7.35 -1.39
N VAL A 19 12.27 7.55 -1.27
CA VAL A 19 11.36 7.36 -2.40
C VAL A 19 11.64 8.35 -3.53
N GLU A 20 11.84 9.64 -3.21
CA GLU A 20 12.14 10.66 -4.21
C GLU A 20 13.50 10.42 -4.91
N ALA A 21 14.49 9.93 -4.17
CA ALA A 21 15.82 9.66 -4.71
C ALA A 21 15.90 8.37 -5.54
N THR A 22 15.18 7.30 -5.14
CA THR A 22 15.27 5.99 -5.78
C THR A 22 14.17 5.73 -6.79
N GLY A 23 13.08 6.49 -6.74
CA GLY A 23 11.91 6.32 -7.59
C GLY A 23 11.06 5.09 -7.26
N VAL A 24 11.32 4.38 -6.16
CA VAL A 24 10.62 3.13 -5.82
C VAL A 24 10.38 2.98 -4.33
N PHE A 25 9.35 2.23 -3.95
CA PHE A 25 9.09 1.83 -2.55
C PHE A 25 8.18 0.61 -2.47
N CYS A 26 8.12 -0.01 -1.29
CA CYS A 26 7.16 -1.06 -1.00
C CYS A 26 6.16 -0.59 0.07
N TRP A 27 4.88 -0.91 -0.14
CA TRP A 27 3.82 -0.74 0.86
C TRP A 27 3.40 -2.10 1.39
N GLN A 28 3.12 -2.19 2.69
CA GLN A 28 2.85 -3.48 3.34
C GLN A 28 1.70 -3.32 4.32
N LEU A 29 0.87 -4.37 4.40
CA LEU A 29 -0.27 -4.36 5.29
C LEU A 29 0.21 -4.47 6.74
N ALA A 30 -0.13 -3.47 7.55
CA ALA A 30 0.08 -3.49 8.98
C ALA A 30 -1.01 -4.35 9.64
N THR A 31 -0.59 -5.48 10.22
CA THR A 31 -1.48 -6.45 10.89
C THR A 31 -1.34 -6.37 12.41
N TYR A 32 -2.31 -6.93 13.13
CA TYR A 32 -2.26 -6.98 14.60
C TYR A 32 -1.05 -7.75 15.15
N ALA A 33 -0.61 -8.78 14.42
CA ALA A 33 0.60 -9.53 14.75
C ALA A 33 1.87 -8.67 14.64
N LEU A 34 1.90 -7.71 13.71
CA LEU A 34 3.04 -6.81 13.46
C LEU A 34 2.98 -5.50 14.26
N ARG A 35 1.97 -5.29 15.11
CA ARG A 35 1.72 -3.99 15.77
C ARG A 35 2.90 -3.46 16.58
N GLU A 36 3.66 -4.33 17.25
CA GLU A 36 4.80 -3.91 18.07
C GLU A 36 5.93 -3.41 17.18
N ALA A 37 6.20 -4.11 16.07
CA ALA A 37 7.16 -3.68 15.06
C ALA A 37 6.73 -2.35 14.42
N VAL A 38 5.45 -2.19 14.07
CA VAL A 38 4.90 -0.91 13.60
C VAL A 38 5.15 0.21 14.61
N ASN A 39 4.99 -0.05 15.91
CA ASN A 39 5.25 0.94 16.95
C ASN A 39 6.75 1.25 17.11
N ILE A 40 7.62 0.24 17.10
CA ILE A 40 9.09 0.40 17.20
C ILE A 40 9.61 1.23 16.01
N THR A 41 9.19 0.91 14.79
CA THR A 41 9.63 1.63 13.58
C THR A 41 9.11 3.09 13.49
N ALA A 42 8.21 3.51 14.39
CA ALA A 42 7.75 4.90 14.44
C ALA A 42 8.69 5.82 15.25
N GLU A 43 9.65 5.25 16.00
CA GLU A 43 10.66 5.99 16.75
C GLU A 43 11.53 6.87 15.83
N GLN A 44 11.87 8.09 16.27
CA GLN A 44 12.82 8.92 15.54
C GLN A 44 14.24 8.44 15.80
N VAL A 45 14.84 7.80 14.81
CA VAL A 45 16.23 7.36 14.83
C VAL A 45 17.10 8.22 13.92
N PRO A 46 18.43 8.26 14.13
CA PRO A 46 19.34 8.93 13.20
C PRO A 46 19.28 8.35 11.78
N TYR A 47 19.59 9.18 10.79
CA TYR A 47 19.69 8.74 9.39
C TYR A 47 20.68 7.58 9.24
N GLY A 48 20.29 6.57 8.47
CA GLY A 48 21.10 5.38 8.17
C GLY A 48 20.95 4.24 9.19
N VAL A 49 20.16 4.42 10.25
CA VAL A 49 19.74 3.32 11.12
C VAL A 49 18.65 2.52 10.43
N ASP A 50 18.81 1.19 10.38
CA ASP A 50 17.85 0.29 9.76
C ASP A 50 16.75 -0.11 10.76
N GLU A 51 15.52 0.34 10.53
CA GLU A 51 14.39 0.04 11.40
C GLU A 51 13.92 -1.42 11.36
N PHE A 52 14.23 -2.18 10.30
CA PHE A 52 13.93 -3.61 10.28
C PHE A 52 14.73 -4.33 11.36
N ASP A 53 16.02 -4.03 11.48
CA ASP A 53 16.91 -4.68 12.43
C ASP A 53 16.49 -4.31 13.87
N ARG A 54 16.10 -3.05 14.10
CA ARG A 54 15.57 -2.60 15.40
C ARG A 54 14.26 -3.28 15.79
N ALA A 55 13.37 -3.48 14.83
CA ALA A 55 12.06 -4.10 15.06
C ALA A 55 12.11 -5.64 15.01
N GLY A 56 13.27 -6.24 14.74
CA GLY A 56 13.42 -7.69 14.62
C GLY A 56 12.66 -8.28 13.42
N LEU A 57 12.54 -7.51 12.34
CA LEU A 57 11.79 -7.90 11.14
C LEU A 57 12.70 -8.61 10.13
N GLU A 58 12.27 -9.78 9.66
CA GLU A 58 12.93 -10.45 8.54
C GLU A 58 12.60 -9.73 7.22
N LYS A 59 13.66 -9.45 6.45
CA LYS A 59 13.57 -8.87 5.10
C LYS A 59 13.34 -9.97 4.08
N GLU A 60 12.41 -9.73 3.17
CA GLU A 60 12.41 -10.32 1.82
C GLU A 60 12.55 -9.18 0.79
N TYR A 61 12.80 -9.45 -0.48
CA TYR A 61 13.09 -8.39 -1.45
C TYR A 61 12.08 -8.36 -2.60
N SER A 62 11.82 -7.15 -3.09
CA SER A 62 11.03 -6.89 -4.28
C SER A 62 11.54 -7.69 -5.49
N THR A 63 10.63 -8.18 -6.33
CA THR A 63 10.93 -9.04 -7.47
C THR A 63 10.65 -8.40 -8.83
N VAL A 64 9.86 -7.32 -8.85
CA VAL A 64 9.43 -6.61 -10.07
C VAL A 64 10.19 -5.29 -10.24
N LEU A 65 10.50 -4.59 -9.14
CA LEU A 65 11.23 -3.31 -9.17
C LEU A 65 12.66 -3.48 -9.68
N ALA A 66 13.12 -2.51 -10.47
CA ALA A 66 14.49 -2.46 -10.99
C ALA A 66 15.54 -2.28 -9.87
N THR A 67 15.20 -1.53 -8.83
CA THR A 67 16.01 -1.36 -7.63
C THR A 67 15.44 -2.25 -6.52
N PRO A 68 16.23 -3.15 -5.92
CA PRO A 68 15.76 -4.00 -4.83
C PRO A 68 15.34 -3.17 -3.61
N VAL A 69 14.11 -3.36 -3.15
CA VAL A 69 13.55 -2.73 -1.95
C VAL A 69 13.21 -3.82 -0.93
N PRO A 70 13.63 -3.69 0.34
CA PRO A 70 13.26 -4.64 1.38
C PRO A 70 11.77 -4.56 1.72
N MET A 71 11.16 -5.73 1.83
CA MET A 71 9.80 -6.01 2.24
C MET A 71 9.82 -6.78 3.58
N VAL A 72 8.74 -6.67 4.35
CA VAL A 72 8.53 -7.30 5.65
C VAL A 72 7.95 -8.66 5.34
N LYS A 73 8.78 -9.69 5.48
CA LYS A 73 8.41 -11.07 5.11
C LYS A 73 7.10 -11.53 5.74
N ALA A 74 6.90 -11.16 7.00
CA ALA A 74 5.72 -11.53 7.79
C ALA A 74 4.44 -10.75 7.42
N SER A 75 4.48 -9.75 6.53
CA SER A 75 3.27 -9.06 6.07
C SER A 75 2.55 -9.92 5.01
N PRO A 76 1.25 -10.21 5.16
CA PRO A 76 0.53 -11.09 4.25
C PRO A 76 0.19 -10.42 2.92
N ILE A 77 0.23 -9.09 2.84
CA ILE A 77 -0.06 -8.33 1.62
C ILE A 77 0.97 -7.23 1.46
N LYS A 78 1.62 -7.20 0.30
CA LYS A 78 2.70 -6.27 -0.02
C LYS A 78 2.57 -5.78 -1.44
N PHE A 79 2.80 -4.50 -1.66
CA PHE A 79 2.76 -3.86 -2.96
C PHE A 79 4.14 -3.28 -3.29
N GLU A 80 4.65 -3.63 -4.46
CA GLU A 80 5.80 -2.98 -5.07
C GLU A 80 5.31 -1.76 -5.85
N CYS A 81 5.86 -0.59 -5.55
CA CYS A 81 5.40 0.69 -6.09
C CYS A 81 6.53 1.46 -6.79
N GLU A 82 6.23 1.98 -7.97
CA GLU A 82 7.02 3.04 -8.61
C GLU A 82 6.51 4.39 -8.15
N TYR A 83 7.41 5.30 -7.80
CA TYR A 83 7.09 6.67 -7.43
C TYR A 83 6.43 7.42 -8.60
N TYR A 84 5.36 8.15 -8.31
CA TYR A 84 4.66 8.97 -9.29
C TYR A 84 4.82 10.46 -8.97
N THR A 85 4.46 10.89 -7.75
CA THR A 85 4.61 12.28 -7.33
C THR A 85 4.53 12.43 -5.81
N THR A 86 5.06 13.54 -5.29
CA THR A 86 4.88 14.00 -3.91
C THR A 86 4.10 15.31 -3.92
N LEU A 87 2.96 15.35 -3.24
CA LEU A 87 2.25 16.58 -2.92
C LEU A 87 2.67 17.08 -1.53
N ARG A 88 3.27 18.26 -1.46
CA ARG A 88 3.72 18.87 -0.20
C ARG A 88 2.67 19.88 0.28
N LEU A 89 1.94 19.51 1.33
CA LEU A 89 0.86 20.29 1.92
C LEU A 89 1.41 21.23 2.99
N PRO A 90 1.15 22.55 2.94
CA PRO A 90 1.62 23.47 3.97
C PRO A 90 0.92 23.20 5.31
N GLY A 91 1.65 23.41 6.41
CA GLY A 91 1.14 23.20 7.77
C GLY A 91 1.71 24.23 8.74
N ASN A 92 1.02 24.44 9.86
CA ASN A 92 1.44 25.36 10.92
C ASN A 92 2.38 24.68 11.92
N PRO A 93 3.37 25.39 12.50
CA PRO A 93 4.23 24.84 13.55
C PRO A 93 3.42 24.31 14.76
N PRO A 94 3.92 23.32 15.52
CA PRO A 94 5.27 22.73 15.47
C PRO A 94 5.44 21.55 14.49
N MET A 95 4.33 20.91 14.09
CA MET A 95 4.32 19.85 13.09
C MET A 95 4.13 20.49 11.72
N GLY A 96 5.25 20.70 11.03
CA GLY A 96 5.31 21.32 9.71
C GLY A 96 4.56 20.52 8.63
N SER A 97 4.69 21.00 7.40
CA SER A 97 4.05 20.46 6.20
C SER A 97 4.02 18.92 6.13
N ALA A 98 2.97 18.39 5.52
CA ALA A 98 2.81 16.96 5.28
C ALA A 98 3.14 16.64 3.81
N ASP A 99 3.95 15.62 3.60
CA ASP A 99 4.22 15.07 2.28
C ASP A 99 3.26 13.93 2.01
N VAL A 100 2.55 13.98 0.89
CA VAL A 100 1.67 12.91 0.39
C VAL A 100 2.32 12.30 -0.84
N VAL A 101 2.84 11.09 -0.69
CA VAL A 101 3.54 10.37 -1.74
C VAL A 101 2.56 9.45 -2.46
N VAL A 102 2.46 9.62 -3.77
CA VAL A 102 1.66 8.79 -4.67
C VAL A 102 2.62 7.92 -5.48
N GLY A 103 2.27 6.64 -5.58
CA GLY A 103 3.01 5.67 -6.37
C GLY A 103 2.06 4.75 -7.12
N LYS A 104 2.55 4.22 -8.24
CA LYS A 104 1.87 3.24 -9.09
C LYS A 104 2.27 1.84 -8.62
N VAL A 105 1.28 1.00 -8.32
CA VAL A 105 1.52 -0.41 -7.98
C VAL A 105 1.93 -1.16 -9.25
N VAL A 106 3.09 -1.81 -9.21
CA VAL A 106 3.64 -2.62 -10.32
C VAL A 106 3.77 -4.10 -9.96
N GLY A 107 3.76 -4.43 -8.67
CA GLY A 107 3.77 -5.81 -8.17
C GLY A 107 2.91 -5.96 -6.93
N ILE A 108 2.28 -7.12 -6.78
CA ILE A 108 1.44 -7.46 -5.62
C ILE A 108 1.83 -8.85 -5.15
N HIS A 109 2.09 -8.97 -3.84
CA HIS A 109 2.35 -10.22 -3.15
C HIS A 109 1.23 -10.44 -2.13
N ILE A 110 0.55 -11.57 -2.21
CA ILE A 110 -0.50 -11.95 -1.27
C ILE A 110 -0.21 -13.37 -0.80
N ASP A 111 -0.21 -13.57 0.51
CA ASP A 111 -0.16 -14.88 1.14
C ASP A 111 -1.44 -15.66 0.80
N GLU A 112 -1.31 -16.85 0.21
CA GLU A 112 -2.45 -17.70 -0.16
C GLU A 112 -3.32 -18.06 1.06
N GLY A 113 -2.73 -18.12 2.26
CA GLY A 113 -3.45 -18.41 3.50
C GLY A 113 -4.51 -17.37 3.84
N VAL A 114 -4.37 -16.12 3.37
CA VAL A 114 -5.34 -15.04 3.62
C VAL A 114 -6.39 -14.91 2.52
N LEU A 115 -6.35 -15.78 1.51
CA LEU A 115 -7.36 -15.81 0.46
C LEU A 115 -8.54 -16.70 0.88
N THR A 116 -9.70 -16.40 0.30
CA THR A 116 -10.89 -17.26 0.27
C THR A 116 -10.79 -18.23 -0.91
N ASP A 117 -11.63 -19.26 -0.93
CA ASP A 117 -11.67 -20.24 -2.02
C ASP A 117 -12.03 -19.61 -3.38
N ASP A 118 -12.74 -18.48 -3.39
CA ASP A 118 -13.06 -17.70 -4.59
C ASP A 118 -11.99 -16.64 -4.94
N GLY A 119 -10.84 -16.67 -4.26
CA GLY A 119 -9.67 -15.85 -4.57
C GLY A 119 -9.76 -14.39 -4.08
N LYS A 120 -10.69 -14.09 -3.17
CA LYS A 120 -10.78 -12.77 -2.51
C LYS A 120 -9.93 -12.75 -1.25
N ILE A 121 -9.58 -11.55 -0.79
CA ILE A 121 -8.89 -11.40 0.50
C ILE A 121 -9.93 -11.59 1.62
N ASP A 122 -9.66 -12.55 2.50
CA ASP A 122 -10.34 -12.66 3.78
C ASP A 122 -9.68 -11.70 4.78
N VAL A 123 -10.28 -10.52 4.94
CA VAL A 123 -9.77 -9.46 5.81
C VAL A 123 -9.61 -9.95 7.27
N SER A 124 -10.51 -10.83 7.73
CA SER A 124 -10.46 -11.36 9.10
C SER A 124 -9.19 -12.16 9.38
N LYS A 125 -8.64 -12.86 8.36
CA LYS A 125 -7.37 -13.58 8.44
C LYS A 125 -6.16 -12.65 8.48
N THR A 126 -6.28 -11.45 7.90
CA THR A 126 -5.19 -10.45 7.89
C THR A 126 -5.14 -9.59 9.16
N GLN A 127 -6.27 -9.40 9.85
CA GLN A 127 -6.40 -8.56 11.06
C GLN A 127 -5.69 -7.20 10.94
N PRO A 128 -6.01 -6.36 9.94
CA PRO A 128 -5.31 -5.12 9.72
C PRO A 128 -5.59 -4.13 10.86
N ILE A 129 -4.57 -3.36 11.23
CA ILE A 129 -4.70 -2.30 12.24
C ILE A 129 -5.01 -0.96 11.57
N ALA A 130 -5.85 -0.16 12.23
CA ALA A 130 -6.17 1.19 11.82
C ALA A 130 -5.79 2.17 12.93
N ARG A 131 -5.14 3.28 12.59
CA ARG A 131 -4.85 4.37 13.53
C ARG A 131 -6.13 5.20 13.71
N CYS A 132 -6.61 5.31 14.94
CA CYS A 132 -7.88 5.99 15.26
C CYS A 132 -7.69 7.43 15.78
N GLY A 133 -6.44 7.88 15.91
CA GLY A 133 -6.08 9.17 16.51
C GLY A 133 -5.20 8.96 17.74
N TYR A 134 -4.41 9.98 18.11
CA TYR A 134 -3.47 9.91 19.23
C TYR A 134 -2.64 8.63 19.17
N TYR A 135 -2.67 7.78 20.20
CA TYR A 135 -2.03 6.46 20.23
C TYR A 135 -3.03 5.30 20.13
N ASP A 136 -4.29 5.59 19.79
CA ASP A 136 -5.35 4.59 19.72
C ASP A 136 -5.31 3.86 18.38
N TYR A 137 -5.43 2.54 18.47
CA TYR A 137 -5.50 1.65 17.31
C TYR A 137 -6.75 0.77 17.41
N ALA A 138 -7.42 0.62 16.29
CA ALA A 138 -8.40 -0.44 16.08
C ALA A 138 -7.77 -1.57 15.27
N VAL A 139 -8.43 -2.72 15.29
CA VAL A 139 -8.06 -3.90 14.52
C VAL A 139 -9.33 -4.49 13.95
N VAL A 140 -9.32 -4.70 12.64
CA VAL A 140 -10.47 -5.23 11.90
C VAL A 140 -10.47 -6.74 12.04
N ARG A 141 -11.34 -7.28 12.91
CA ARG A 141 -11.52 -8.73 13.08
C ARG A 141 -12.68 -9.29 12.28
N GLU A 142 -13.64 -8.44 11.96
CA GLU A 142 -14.91 -8.82 11.37
C GLU A 142 -15.26 -7.84 10.26
N THR A 143 -15.94 -8.35 9.24
CA THR A 143 -16.45 -7.57 8.11
C THR A 143 -17.86 -8.01 7.80
N PHE A 144 -18.67 -7.11 7.27
CA PHE A 144 -19.99 -7.41 6.74
C PHE A 144 -20.10 -6.88 5.31
N GLN A 145 -20.97 -7.50 4.51
CA GLN A 145 -21.15 -7.10 3.12
C GLN A 145 -22.24 -6.03 3.00
N MET A 146 -21.93 -4.98 2.25
CA MET A 146 -22.90 -3.98 1.79
C MET A 146 -22.89 -3.95 0.27
N ILE A 147 -23.85 -4.63 -0.34
CA ILE A 147 -23.99 -4.65 -1.80
C ILE A 147 -24.82 -3.44 -2.20
N VAL A 148 -24.29 -2.61 -3.11
CA VAL A 148 -25.00 -1.43 -3.63
C VAL A 148 -26.27 -1.88 -4.36
N PRO A 149 -27.47 -1.41 -3.96
CA PRO A 149 -28.71 -1.74 -4.66
C PRO A 149 -28.65 -1.31 -6.12
N GLY A 150 -29.13 -2.18 -7.03
CA GLY A 150 -29.15 -1.90 -8.47
C GLY A 150 -27.79 -2.03 -9.19
N GLY A 151 -26.75 -2.56 -8.54
CA GLY A 151 -25.46 -2.81 -9.17
C GLY A 151 -25.56 -3.74 -10.38
N THR A 152 -24.86 -3.41 -11.47
CA THR A 152 -24.72 -4.27 -12.65
C THR A 152 -23.63 -5.33 -12.41
N LYS A 153 -23.57 -6.38 -13.24
CA LYS A 153 -22.49 -7.38 -13.15
C LYS A 153 -21.09 -6.77 -13.30
N ASP A 154 -21.00 -5.64 -14.02
CA ASP A 154 -19.74 -4.94 -14.28
C ASP A 154 -19.20 -4.22 -13.04
N THR A 155 -20.06 -3.72 -12.14
CA THR A 155 -19.60 -3.08 -10.91
C THR A 155 -19.00 -4.08 -9.92
N LEU A 156 -19.44 -5.35 -9.95
CA LEU A 156 -18.89 -6.42 -9.13
C LEU A 156 -17.53 -6.94 -9.65
N TYR A 157 -17.34 -6.92 -10.97
CA TYR A 157 -16.13 -7.44 -11.62
C TYR A 157 -14.86 -6.69 -11.21
N GLY A 158 -14.91 -5.36 -11.08
CA GLY A 158 -13.75 -4.55 -10.70
C GLY A 158 -13.26 -4.78 -9.26
N MET A 159 -14.11 -5.34 -8.39
CA MET A 159 -13.81 -5.46 -6.96
C MET A 159 -12.92 -6.66 -6.61
N GLU A 160 -12.83 -7.66 -7.48
CA GLU A 160 -12.08 -8.89 -7.19
C GLU A 160 -10.57 -8.75 -7.38
N GLY A 161 -10.10 -7.71 -8.09
CA GLY A 161 -8.66 -7.53 -8.36
C GLY A 161 -8.01 -8.66 -9.19
N SER A 162 -8.79 -9.53 -9.84
CA SER A 162 -8.27 -10.69 -10.55
C SER A 162 -7.53 -10.31 -11.84
N VAL A 163 -6.20 -10.48 -11.85
CA VAL A 163 -5.35 -10.20 -13.02
C VAL A 163 -5.74 -11.07 -14.23
N ARG A 164 -6.10 -12.34 -14.00
CA ARG A 164 -6.51 -13.26 -15.07
C ARG A 164 -7.78 -12.77 -15.76
N LYS A 165 -8.79 -12.38 -14.97
CA LYS A 165 -10.02 -11.82 -15.50
C LYS A 165 -9.73 -10.52 -16.25
N HIS A 166 -8.94 -9.61 -15.69
CA HIS A 166 -8.60 -8.33 -16.34
C HIS A 166 -7.88 -8.52 -17.68
N LYS A 167 -6.94 -9.48 -17.78
CA LYS A 167 -6.31 -9.85 -19.05
C LYS A 167 -7.33 -10.37 -20.06
N ALA A 168 -8.21 -11.28 -19.63
CA ALA A 168 -9.25 -11.82 -20.50
C ALA A 168 -10.24 -10.74 -21.00
N ALA A 169 -10.61 -9.77 -20.16
CA ALA A 169 -11.46 -8.65 -20.56
C ALA A 169 -10.75 -7.69 -21.52
N ARG A 170 -9.48 -7.36 -21.28
CA ARG A 170 -8.66 -6.56 -22.22
C ARG A 170 -8.50 -7.26 -23.57
N GLU A 171 -8.30 -8.57 -23.57
CA GLU A 171 -8.22 -9.37 -24.80
C GLU A 171 -9.58 -9.43 -25.53
N ALA A 172 -10.69 -9.56 -24.81
CA ALA A 172 -12.03 -9.51 -25.38
C ALA A 172 -12.34 -8.13 -25.99
N GLY A 173 -12.00 -7.03 -25.30
CA GLY A 173 -12.16 -5.66 -25.78
C GLY A 173 -11.32 -5.37 -27.04
N ARG A 174 -10.07 -5.87 -27.08
CA ARG A 174 -9.23 -5.77 -28.29
C ARG A 174 -9.79 -6.55 -29.48
N ARG A 175 -10.43 -7.70 -29.26
CA ARG A 175 -11.12 -8.47 -30.32
C ARG A 175 -12.40 -7.78 -30.82
N MET A 176 -12.98 -6.88 -30.03
CA MET A 176 -14.17 -6.09 -30.37
C MET A 176 -13.85 -4.70 -30.97
N GLY A 177 -12.57 -4.36 -31.18
CA GLY A 177 -12.18 -3.15 -31.90
C GLY A 177 -12.21 -1.84 -31.09
N VAL A 178 -12.22 -1.90 -29.75
CA VAL A 178 -12.09 -0.71 -28.90
C VAL A 178 -10.62 -0.25 -28.91
N SER A 179 -10.34 0.98 -29.37
CA SER A 179 -8.98 1.51 -29.46
C SER A 179 -8.42 1.89 -28.09
N ALA A 180 -7.09 1.91 -27.97
CA ALA A 180 -6.38 2.20 -26.71
C ALA A 180 -6.55 3.65 -26.20
N GLU A 181 -7.22 4.52 -26.96
CA GLU A 181 -7.42 5.94 -26.63
C GLU A 181 -8.57 6.15 -25.63
N ASP A 182 -9.48 5.19 -25.49
CA ASP A 182 -10.59 5.26 -24.51
C ASP A 182 -10.18 4.78 -23.09
N GLU A 183 -8.95 4.27 -22.90
CA GLU A 183 -8.44 3.81 -21.58
C GLU A 183 -7.85 4.95 -20.71
N GLN A 184 -7.71 6.17 -21.25
CA GLN A 184 -7.37 7.35 -20.46
C GLN A 184 -8.66 8.00 -19.99
N GLY A 185 -9.03 7.72 -18.73
CA GLY A 185 -10.11 8.46 -18.05
C GLY A 185 -9.90 9.98 -18.11
N PRO A 186 -10.95 10.77 -17.88
CA PRO A 186 -10.89 12.22 -18.04
C PRO A 186 -9.79 12.83 -17.15
N PRO A 187 -9.19 13.97 -17.57
CA PRO A 187 -7.97 14.54 -17.00
C PRO A 187 -8.03 14.80 -15.49
#